data_AF-A0A7R9NZV6-F1
#
_entry.id   AF-A0A7R9NZV6-F1
#
_cell.length_a   1.000
_cell.length_b   1.000
_cell.length_c   1.000
_cell.angle_alpha   90.00
_cell.angle_beta   90.00
_cell.angle_gamma   90.00
#
_symmetry.space_group_name_H-M   'P 1'
#
loop_
_entity.id
_entity.type
_entity.pdbx_description
1 polymer ?
#
loop_
_entity_poly.entity_id
_entity_poly.type
_entity_poly.pdbx_seq_one_letter_code
_entity_poly.pdbx_strand_id
1 'polypeptide(L)'
;MYATPADLETYVGQHFILLKFWQRITGEDVDPSVRPVLTQLCSLYGAWRLEKHLATLYQGLYMMGGEPTRLLRDGIVELCSQLKPDAVALVDAVAPPDFILNSALGASDGDLYKNLQAAIYRTPEVFERPEWWKDVVQWQTHSKL
;
A
#
# COMPACT_ATOMS: atom_id res chain seq x y z
N MET A 1 6.30 28.57 -6.94
CA MET A 1 7.20 27.52 -6.44
C MET A 1 7.40 26.56 -7.61
N TYR A 2 8.56 26.64 -8.26
CA TYR A 2 8.87 25.88 -9.49
C TYR A 2 9.27 24.46 -9.10
N ALA A 3 8.87 23.45 -9.90
CA ALA A 3 9.28 22.07 -9.70
C ALA A 3 10.81 21.97 -9.65
N THR A 4 11.35 21.27 -8.65
CA THR A 4 12.78 21.03 -8.55
C THR A 4 13.20 19.98 -9.59
N PRO A 5 14.48 19.91 -9.99
CA PRO A 5 14.96 18.87 -10.92
C PRO A 5 14.63 17.44 -10.48
N ALA A 6 14.65 17.17 -9.16
CA ALA A 6 14.27 15.88 -8.58
C ALA A 6 12.77 15.55 -8.77
N ASP A 7 11.91 16.58 -8.80
CA ASP A 7 10.49 16.39 -9.07
C ASP A 7 10.28 15.95 -10.53
N LEU A 8 11.02 16.53 -11.48
CA LEU A 8 10.95 16.17 -12.90
C LEU A 8 11.28 14.69 -13.14
N GLU A 9 12.37 14.20 -12.56
CA GLU A 9 12.76 12.78 -12.64
C GLU A 9 11.65 11.86 -12.11
N THR A 10 11.04 12.26 -10.99
CA THR A 10 9.94 11.55 -10.36
C THR A 10 8.70 11.50 -11.25
N TYR A 11 8.34 12.61 -11.90
CA TYR A 11 7.22 12.66 -12.86
C TYR A 11 7.47 11.76 -14.07
N VAL A 12 8.67 11.81 -14.65
CA VAL A 12 9.04 11.00 -15.81
C VAL A 12 9.01 9.50 -15.46
N GLY A 13 9.53 9.12 -14.30
CA GLY A 13 9.47 7.73 -13.83
C GLY A 13 8.04 7.22 -13.68
N GLN A 14 7.15 8.02 -13.09
CA GLN A 14 5.74 7.65 -12.92
C GLN A 14 4.99 7.57 -14.24
N HIS A 15 5.23 8.53 -15.14
CA HIS A 15 4.69 8.49 -16.49
C HIS A 15 5.15 7.23 -17.23
N PHE A 16 6.44 6.89 -17.13
CA PHE A 16 6.99 5.70 -17.74
C PHE A 16 6.35 4.41 -17.20
N ILE A 17 6.18 4.31 -15.88
CA ILE A 17 5.48 3.17 -15.25
C ILE A 17 4.06 3.05 -15.77
N LEU A 18 3.29 4.15 -15.78
CA LEU A 18 1.91 4.17 -16.26
C LEU A 18 1.82 3.77 -17.74
N LEU A 19 2.71 4.32 -18.58
CA LEU A 19 2.79 4.02 -20.00
C LEU A 19 3.10 2.53 -20.23
N LYS A 20 4.10 1.98 -19.52
CA LYS A 20 4.48 0.57 -19.64
C LYS A 20 3.39 -0.35 -19.14
N PHE A 21 2.71 0.01 -18.07
CA PHE A 21 1.58 -0.75 -17.56
C PHE A 21 0.44 -0.79 -18.59
N TRP A 22 0.06 0.37 -19.15
CA TRP A 22 -0.96 0.44 -20.20
C TRP A 22 -0.59 -0.39 -21.43
N GLN A 23 0.64 -0.22 -21.94
CA GLN A 23 1.16 -1.01 -23.07
C GLN A 23 1.07 -2.51 -22.80
N ARG A 24 1.44 -2.95 -21.59
CA ARG A 24 1.37 -4.34 -21.17
C ARG A 24 -0.05 -4.87 -21.17
N ILE A 25 -1.02 -4.12 -20.65
CA ILE A 25 -2.44 -4.50 -20.58
C ILE A 25 -3.06 -4.60 -21.97
N THR A 26 -2.69 -3.69 -22.88
CA THR A 26 -3.22 -3.68 -24.25
C THR A 26 -2.63 -4.73 -25.17
N GLY A 27 -1.55 -5.41 -24.76
CA GLY A 27 -0.90 -6.47 -25.52
C GLY A 27 -1.86 -7.64 -25.84
N GLU A 28 -1.58 -8.35 -26.93
CA GLU A 28 -2.39 -9.50 -27.37
C GLU A 28 -2.20 -10.73 -26.48
N ASP A 29 -1.12 -10.76 -25.70
CA ASP A 29 -0.74 -11.87 -24.83
C ASP A 29 -1.43 -11.85 -23.45
N VAL A 30 -2.19 -10.79 -23.14
CA VAL A 30 -2.96 -10.69 -21.90
C VAL A 30 -4.35 -11.28 -22.09
N ASP A 31 -4.66 -12.26 -21.25
CA ASP A 31 -5.97 -12.92 -21.20
C ASP A 31 -7.11 -11.86 -21.10
N PRO A 32 -8.10 -11.92 -22.00
CA PRO A 32 -9.23 -11.00 -21.98
C PRO A 32 -10.00 -10.95 -20.65
N SER A 33 -9.98 -12.03 -19.87
CA SER A 33 -10.68 -12.13 -18.58
C SER A 33 -10.04 -11.27 -17.48
N VAL A 34 -8.71 -11.12 -17.47
CA VAL A 34 -7.99 -10.33 -16.45
C VAL A 34 -7.80 -8.87 -16.84
N ARG A 35 -7.94 -8.57 -18.14
CA ARG A 35 -7.76 -7.23 -18.70
C ARG A 35 -8.61 -6.15 -18.02
N PRO A 36 -9.89 -6.36 -17.67
CA PRO A 36 -10.70 -5.35 -16.97
C PRO A 36 -10.13 -4.98 -15.60
N VAL A 37 -9.76 -5.98 -14.79
CA VAL A 37 -9.22 -5.78 -13.43
C VAL A 37 -7.87 -5.07 -13.48
N LEU A 38 -6.98 -5.48 -14.41
CA LEU A 38 -5.70 -4.80 -14.60
C LEU A 38 -5.86 -3.36 -15.10
N THR A 39 -6.88 -3.11 -15.93
CA THR A 39 -7.22 -1.76 -16.40
C THR A 39 -7.67 -0.88 -15.24
N GLN A 40 -8.56 -1.38 -14.37
CA GLN A 40 -9.00 -0.68 -13.16
C GLN A 40 -7.81 -0.38 -12.23
N LEU A 41 -6.88 -1.32 -12.05
CA LEU A 41 -5.68 -1.11 -11.24
C LEU A 41 -4.73 -0.06 -11.84
N CYS A 42 -4.55 -0.07 -13.17
CA CYS A 42 -3.78 0.94 -13.90
C CYS A 42 -4.43 2.33 -13.79
N SER A 43 -5.75 2.40 -13.93
CA SER A 43 -6.54 3.63 -13.74
C SER A 43 -6.43 4.15 -12.31
N LEU A 44 -6.50 3.27 -11.31
CA LEU A 44 -6.35 3.64 -9.90
C LEU A 44 -4.97 4.22 -9.62
N TYR A 45 -3.90 3.57 -10.12
CA TYR A 45 -2.54 4.08 -10.00
C TYR A 45 -2.42 5.48 -10.64
N GLY A 46 -2.90 5.64 -11.87
CA GLY A 46 -2.89 6.92 -12.58
C GLY A 46 -3.64 8.02 -11.82
N ALA A 47 -4.86 7.74 -11.38
CA ALA A 47 -5.69 8.68 -10.62
C ALA A 47 -5.05 9.07 -9.28
N TRP A 48 -4.49 8.10 -8.56
CA TRP A 48 -3.77 8.34 -7.31
C TRP A 48 -2.51 9.20 -7.52
N ARG A 49 -1.73 8.95 -8.58
CA ARG A 49 -0.59 9.81 -8.93
C ARG A 49 -1.02 11.23 -9.29
N LEU A 50 -2.10 11.40 -10.05
CA LEU A 50 -2.66 12.71 -10.37
C LEU A 50 -3.11 13.46 -9.12
N GLU A 51 -3.73 12.76 -8.16
CA GLU A 51 -4.19 13.33 -6.89
C GLU A 51 -3.03 13.91 -6.07
N LYS A 52 -1.87 13.22 -6.07
CA LYS A 52 -0.64 13.73 -5.43
C LYS A 52 -0.07 14.97 -6.10
N HIS A 53 -0.35 15.18 -7.38
CA HIS A 53 0.22 16.24 -8.20
C HIS A 53 -0.76 17.36 -8.55
N LEU A 54 -1.90 17.42 -7.85
CA LEU A 54 -2.94 18.44 -8.06
C LEU A 54 -2.39 19.87 -8.06
N ALA A 55 -1.51 20.20 -7.11
CA ALA A 55 -0.94 21.55 -7.02
C ALA A 55 -0.23 21.97 -8.33
N THR A 56 0.56 21.06 -8.92
CA THR A 56 1.25 21.28 -10.20
C THR A 56 0.26 21.41 -11.36
N LEU A 57 -0.81 20.62 -11.36
CA LEU A 57 -1.85 20.67 -12.40
C LEU A 57 -2.64 21.98 -12.37
N TYR A 58 -2.93 22.51 -11.18
CA TYR A 58 -3.55 23.82 -11.03
C TYR A 58 -2.60 24.96 -11.40
N GLN A 59 -1.32 24.88 -11.01
CA GLN A 59 -0.30 25.87 -11.41
C GLN A 59 -0.09 25.90 -12.92
N GLY A 60 -0.12 24.73 -13.57
CA GLY A 60 -0.01 24.60 -15.02
C GLY A 60 -1.30 24.91 -15.78
N LEU A 61 -2.36 25.36 -15.09
CA LEU A 61 -3.69 25.65 -15.67
C LEU A 61 -4.34 24.45 -16.39
N TYR A 62 -3.92 23.22 -16.08
CA TYR A 62 -4.55 21.99 -16.56
C TYR A 62 -5.83 21.66 -15.78
N MET A 63 -5.97 22.20 -14.57
CA MET A 63 -7.17 22.10 -13.75
C MET A 63 -7.61 23.49 -13.29
N MET A 64 -8.93 23.71 -13.25
CA MET A 64 -9.53 24.96 -12.80
C MET A 64 -10.77 24.68 -11.95
N GLY A 65 -10.97 25.48 -10.90
CA GLY A 65 -12.08 25.30 -9.95
C GLY A 65 -11.94 24.05 -9.06
N GLY A 66 -12.89 23.83 -8.15
CA GLY A 66 -12.84 22.69 -7.20
C GLY A 66 -13.41 21.38 -7.76
N GLU A 67 -14.11 21.44 -8.89
CA GLU A 67 -14.85 20.31 -9.47
C GLU A 67 -13.93 19.15 -9.91
N PRO A 68 -12.82 19.40 -10.65
CA PRO A 68 -11.93 18.31 -11.09
C PRO A 68 -11.31 17.51 -9.95
N THR A 69 -10.93 18.19 -8.86
CA THR A 69 -10.39 17.53 -7.66
C THR A 69 -11.44 16.63 -7.01
N ARG A 70 -12.70 17.07 -6.95
CA ARG A 70 -13.79 16.29 -6.40
C ARG A 70 -14.04 15.04 -7.24
N LEU A 71 -14.18 15.18 -8.56
CA LEU A 71 -14.36 14.05 -9.47
C LEU A 71 -13.21 13.05 -9.40
N LEU A 72 -11.97 13.53 -9.31
CA LEU A 72 -10.80 12.67 -9.21
C LEU A 72 -10.85 11.81 -7.94
N ARG A 73 -11.19 12.41 -6.79
CA ARG A 73 -11.30 11.68 -5.52
C ARG A 73 -12.49 10.72 -5.50
N ASP A 74 -13.63 11.15 -6.02
CA ASP A 74 -14.82 10.28 -6.15
C ASP A 74 -14.49 9.08 -7.05
N GLY A 75 -13.78 9.30 -8.16
CA GLY A 75 -13.31 8.25 -9.06
C GLY A 75 -12.32 7.27 -8.41
N ILE A 76 -11.42 7.75 -7.55
CA ILE A 76 -10.51 6.88 -6.78
C ILE A 76 -11.31 5.97 -5.84
N VAL A 77 -12.30 6.50 -5.13
CA VAL A 77 -13.15 5.72 -4.22
C VAL A 77 -13.96 4.68 -4.98
N GLU A 78 -14.52 5.05 -6.14
CA GLU A 78 -15.25 4.14 -7.01
C GLU A 78 -14.35 3.01 -7.53
N LEU A 79 -13.14 3.32 -8.01
CA LEU A 79 -12.17 2.31 -8.45
C LEU A 79 -11.79 1.35 -7.31
N CYS A 80 -11.58 1.85 -6.09
CA CYS A 80 -11.34 1.01 -4.92
C CYS A 80 -12.54 0.10 -4.61
N SER A 81 -13.77 0.59 -4.76
CA SER A 81 -14.99 -0.22 -4.59
C SER A 81 -15.07 -1.34 -5.62
N GLN A 82 -14.75 -1.05 -6.88
CA GLN A 82 -14.74 -2.02 -7.98
C GLN A 82 -13.66 -3.09 -7.82
N LEU A 83 -12.46 -2.71 -7.33
CA LEU A 83 -11.35 -3.64 -7.12
C LEU A 83 -11.45 -4.46 -5.82
N LYS A 84 -12.30 -4.05 -4.88
CA LYS A 84 -12.44 -4.71 -3.57
C LYS A 84 -12.68 -6.23 -3.64
N PRO A 85 -13.53 -6.77 -4.53
CA PRO A 85 -13.76 -8.21 -4.63
C PRO A 85 -12.52 -9.00 -5.04
N ASP A 86 -11.68 -8.42 -5.90
CA ASP A 86 -10.49 -9.05 -6.46
C ASP A 86 -9.21 -8.76 -5.66
N ALA A 87 -9.30 -7.94 -4.61
CA ALA A 87 -8.13 -7.44 -3.88
C ALA A 87 -7.24 -8.56 -3.31
N VAL A 88 -7.84 -9.62 -2.77
CA VAL A 88 -7.09 -10.78 -2.24
C VAL A 88 -6.40 -11.53 -3.39
N ALA A 89 -7.12 -11.84 -4.46
CA ALA A 89 -6.57 -12.54 -5.62
C ALA A 89 -5.43 -11.76 -6.31
N LEU A 90 -5.54 -10.43 -6.37
CA LEU A 90 -4.49 -9.56 -6.92
C LEU A 90 -3.21 -9.59 -6.07
N VAL A 91 -3.36 -9.60 -4.75
CA VAL A 91 -2.22 -9.70 -3.82
C VAL A 91 -1.60 -11.09 -3.89
N ASP A 92 -2.43 -12.14 -3.90
CA ASP A 92 -1.97 -13.53 -4.00
C ASP A 92 -1.18 -13.79 -5.29
N ALA A 93 -1.58 -13.16 -6.41
CA ALA A 93 -0.90 -13.30 -7.69
C ALA A 93 0.56 -12.78 -7.69
N VAL A 94 0.88 -11.85 -6.78
CA VAL A 94 2.23 -11.28 -6.63
C VAL A 94 2.93 -11.69 -5.33
N ALA A 95 2.22 -12.38 -4.43
CA ALA A 95 2.75 -12.76 -3.13
C ALA A 95 3.88 -13.80 -3.28
N PRO A 96 5.03 -13.59 -2.62
CA PRO A 96 6.02 -14.64 -2.49
C PRO A 96 5.49 -15.74 -1.53
N PRO A 97 6.08 -16.94 -1.55
CA PRO A 97 5.77 -17.99 -0.59
C PRO A 97 5.87 -17.51 0.87
N ASP A 98 5.01 -18.03 1.75
CA ASP A 98 4.90 -17.62 3.16
C ASP A 98 6.24 -17.65 3.94
N PHE A 99 7.15 -18.56 3.59
CA PHE A 99 8.46 -18.63 4.22
C PHE A 99 9.36 -17.42 3.87
N ILE A 100 9.17 -16.84 2.68
CA ILE A 100 9.87 -15.60 2.26
C ILE A 100 9.15 -14.40 2.85
N LEU A 101 7.81 -14.40 2.82
CA LEU A 101 7.01 -13.32 3.36
C LEU A 101 7.23 -13.15 4.87
N ASN A 102 7.41 -14.26 5.59
CA ASN A 102 7.74 -14.33 7.01
C ASN A 102 6.87 -13.40 7.87
N SER A 103 5.57 -13.37 7.56
CA SER A 103 4.60 -12.46 8.18
C SER A 103 3.44 -13.27 8.75
N ALA A 104 3.23 -13.18 10.06
CA ALA A 104 2.06 -13.77 10.71
C ALA A 104 0.73 -13.13 10.25
N LEU A 105 0.77 -11.85 9.83
CA LEU A 105 -0.42 -11.14 9.33
C LEU A 105 -0.74 -11.44 7.87
N GLY A 106 0.28 -11.81 7.10
CA GLY A 106 0.17 -12.04 5.65
C GLY A 106 0.17 -13.52 5.26
N ALA A 107 0.01 -14.44 6.22
CA ALA A 107 0.03 -15.86 5.93
C ALA A 107 -1.14 -16.27 5.02
N SER A 108 -0.87 -17.15 4.06
CA SER A 108 -1.83 -17.56 3.03
C SER A 108 -3.00 -18.42 3.54
N ASP A 109 -2.89 -18.98 4.75
CA ASP A 109 -3.90 -19.85 5.37
C ASP A 109 -5.15 -19.09 5.90
N GLY A 110 -5.09 -17.76 5.98
CA GLY A 110 -6.15 -16.92 6.53
C GLY A 110 -6.35 -17.04 8.05
N ASP A 111 -5.52 -17.81 8.76
CA ASP A 111 -5.65 -18.14 10.18
C ASP A 111 -4.92 -17.10 11.07
N LEU A 112 -5.21 -15.82 10.83
CA LEU A 112 -4.51 -14.64 11.38
C LEU A 112 -4.18 -14.74 12.88
N TYR A 113 -5.18 -15.01 13.71
CA TYR A 113 -5.02 -15.00 15.16
C TYR A 113 -4.14 -16.16 15.65
N LYS A 114 -4.25 -17.33 15.02
CA LYS A 114 -3.41 -18.49 15.35
C LYS A 114 -1.96 -18.22 14.97
N ASN A 115 -1.74 -17.62 13.81
CA ASN A 115 -0.40 -17.27 13.34
C ASN A 115 0.26 -16.21 14.21
N LEU A 116 -0.51 -15.19 14.63
CA LEU A 116 -0.02 -14.17 15.56
C LEU A 116 0.33 -14.78 16.91
N GLN A 117 -0.55 -15.62 17.47
CA GLN A 117 -0.30 -16.32 18.73
C GLN A 117 0.96 -17.20 18.63
N ALA A 118 1.10 -17.98 17.56
CA ALA A 118 2.26 -18.82 17.35
C ALA A 118 3.55 -18.00 17.21
N ALA A 119 3.52 -16.86 16.53
CA ALA A 119 4.66 -15.95 16.42
C ALA A 119 5.08 -15.39 17.79
N ILE A 120 4.11 -14.95 18.60
CA ILE A 120 4.37 -14.49 19.97
C ILE A 120 4.98 -15.61 20.81
N TYR A 121 4.40 -16.82 20.77
CA TYR A 121 4.81 -17.96 21.60
C TYR A 121 6.19 -18.50 21.24
N ARG A 122 6.66 -18.29 20.01
CA ARG A 122 8.01 -18.66 19.57
C ARG A 122 9.08 -17.67 20.04
N THR A 123 8.69 -16.49 20.51
CA THR A 123 9.64 -15.48 20.98
C THR A 123 10.28 -15.95 22.29
N PRO A 124 11.62 -15.90 22.43
CA PRO A 124 12.29 -16.25 23.69
C PRO A 124 11.75 -15.44 24.87
N GLU A 125 11.70 -16.06 26.05
CA GLU A 125 11.34 -15.40 27.33
C GLU A 125 9.90 -14.84 27.39
N VAL A 126 9.04 -15.15 26.41
CA VAL A 126 7.69 -14.55 26.33
C VAL A 126 6.76 -14.92 27.48
N PHE A 127 6.98 -16.09 28.09
CA PHE A 127 6.25 -16.55 29.27
C PHE A 127 7.03 -16.34 30.57
N GLU A 128 8.24 -15.78 30.47
CA GLU A 128 9.10 -15.55 31.61
C GLU A 128 8.91 -14.14 32.16
N ARG A 129 9.35 -13.94 33.40
CA ARG A 129 9.32 -12.62 34.02
C ARG A 129 10.51 -11.83 33.50
N PRO A 130 10.32 -10.63 32.93
CA PRO A 130 11.44 -9.87 32.41
C PRO A 130 12.41 -9.51 33.53
N GLU A 131 13.72 -9.49 33.27
CA GLU A 131 14.75 -9.31 34.31
C GLU A 131 14.51 -8.07 35.21
N TRP A 132 14.02 -6.99 34.60
CA TRP A 132 13.72 -5.69 35.24
C TRP A 132 12.40 -5.65 36.02
N TRP A 133 11.64 -6.74 36.12
CA TRP A 133 10.32 -6.73 36.78
C TRP A 133 10.40 -6.24 38.24
N LYS A 134 11.50 -6.53 38.94
CA LYS A 134 11.72 -6.10 40.32
C LYS A 134 11.91 -4.59 40.41
N ASP A 135 12.57 -3.97 39.44
CA ASP A 135 12.84 -2.53 39.44
C ASP A 135 11.55 -1.73 39.27
N VAL A 136 10.63 -2.24 38.45
CA VAL A 136 9.30 -1.64 38.26
C VAL A 136 8.40 -1.81 39.47
N VAL A 137 8.43 -2.97 40.13
CA VAL A 137 7.60 -3.20 41.34
C VAL A 137 8.18 -2.48 42.56
N GLN A 138 9.50 -2.41 42.68
CA GLN A 138 10.23 -1.83 43.82
C GLN A 138 10.72 -0.40 43.54
N TRP A 139 10.08 0.32 42.62
CA TRP A 139 10.51 1.65 42.18
C TRP A 139 10.57 2.66 43.34
N GLN A 140 9.66 2.57 44.31
CA GLN A 140 9.64 3.45 45.49
C GLN A 140 10.81 3.19 46.44
N THR A 141 11.31 1.95 46.51
CA THR A 141 12.46 1.59 47.37
C THR A 141 13.76 2.19 46.85
N HIS A 142 13.84 2.41 45.54
CA HIS A 142 14.96 3.04 44.84
C HIS A 142 14.82 4.57 44.72
N SER A 143 13.61 5.12 44.92
CA SER A 143 13.35 6.55 45.00
C SER A 143 13.65 7.08 46.40
N LYS A 144 14.93 7.05 46.79
CA LYS A 144 15.44 7.80 47.95
C LYS A 144 16.29 8.95 47.44
N LEU A 145 15.61 9.99 46.98
CA LEU A 145 16.05 11.38 47.03
C LEU A 145 15.04 12.14 47.88
#